data_AF-G9XIA8-F1
#
_entry.id   AF-G9XIA8-F1
#
_cell.length_a   1.000
_cell.length_b   1.000
_cell.length_c   1.000
_cell.angle_alpha   90.00
_cell.angle_beta   90.00
_cell.angle_gamma   90.00
#
_symmetry.space_group_name_H-M   'P 1'
#
loop_
_entity.id
_entity.type
_entity.pdbx_description
1 polymer ?
#
loop_
_entity_poly.entity_id
_entity_poly.type
_entity_poly.pdbx_seq_one_letter_code
_entity_poly.pdbx_strand_id
1 'polypeptide(L)'
;MGMKTKLILVGGFLGAGKTTLLGEAARQLSQTGRKVGLITNDQASELVDTVYLEQTGTEVSEVSGSCFSCNFPGFIEAIDHVNAHKPADIIIAEPVGSCTDLSATILQPLKEKFADKLSVAPLSVLVDPRQLTDILDGRTAGLHPSAAYILRKQLEEADLIVINKTDLLTPLAVEILKKRTAEEWPLASVYAISAKTGEGLAAWLHEAQQRTRAGTHLAEVDYDTYAEGEAVLGWLNATIELQSQGADWDTLGRNLLNSLRSRFDSLNAAIGHVKLLIATDKGYVIGNITGAKDSLDIRESAGTGRKAQLTLNARVQMEPDLLEGIVKEEIAKAQADKITATIAVLKCLKPGRSNPTYRYGTIVG
;
A
#
# COMPACT_ATOMS: atom_id res chain seq x y z
N MET A 1 1.08 33.69 10.42
CA MET A 1 1.63 32.37 10.03
C MET A 1 0.53 31.62 9.29
N GLY A 2 0.77 31.14 8.08
CA GLY A 2 -0.18 30.29 7.37
C GLY A 2 -0.40 28.97 8.13
N MET A 3 -1.55 28.33 7.96
CA MET A 3 -1.76 26.99 8.51
C MET A 3 -0.77 26.02 7.85
N LYS A 4 -0.04 25.25 8.66
CA LYS A 4 0.83 24.17 8.18
C LYS A 4 -0.03 23.01 7.68
N THR A 5 0.34 22.41 6.56
CA THR A 5 -0.31 21.18 6.06
C THR A 5 0.04 20.02 6.99
N LYS A 6 -0.97 19.29 7.47
CA LYS A 6 -0.73 18.07 8.27
C LYS A 6 -0.33 16.93 7.31
N LEU A 7 0.80 16.28 7.55
CA LEU A 7 1.22 15.10 6.78
C LEU A 7 1.00 13.84 7.61
N ILE A 8 0.15 12.93 7.12
CA ILE A 8 -0.09 11.61 7.70
C ILE A 8 0.62 10.56 6.84
N LEU A 9 1.70 9.97 7.36
CA LEU A 9 2.40 8.88 6.70
C LEU A 9 1.85 7.53 7.19
N VAL A 10 1.33 6.72 6.28
CA VAL A 10 0.73 5.41 6.57
C VAL A 10 1.64 4.32 6.00
N GLY A 11 2.54 3.81 6.82
CA GLY A 11 3.36 2.64 6.53
C GLY A 11 2.60 1.32 6.69
N GLY A 12 3.28 0.21 6.49
CA GLY A 12 2.73 -1.14 6.66
C GLY A 12 3.01 -2.06 5.49
N PHE A 13 3.05 -3.36 5.75
CA PHE A 13 3.50 -4.34 4.78
C PHE A 13 2.55 -4.48 3.58
N LEU A 14 3.01 -5.18 2.54
CA LEU A 14 2.22 -5.49 1.35
C LEU A 14 0.91 -6.19 1.73
N GLY A 15 -0.21 -5.70 1.18
CA GLY A 15 -1.54 -6.27 1.44
C GLY A 15 -2.21 -5.83 2.75
N ALA A 16 -1.60 -4.98 3.57
CA ALA A 16 -2.20 -4.49 4.82
C ALA A 16 -3.49 -3.63 4.61
N GLY A 17 -3.73 -3.13 3.40
CA GLY A 17 -4.91 -2.33 3.06
C GLY A 17 -4.71 -0.82 3.14
N LYS A 18 -3.46 -0.35 2.96
CA LYS A 18 -3.08 1.07 3.03
C LYS A 18 -3.89 1.95 2.07
N THR A 19 -3.92 1.60 0.79
CA THR A 19 -4.64 2.37 -0.23
C THR A 19 -6.14 2.47 0.03
N THR A 20 -6.77 1.39 0.53
CA THR A 20 -8.18 1.43 0.97
C THR A 20 -8.35 2.38 2.15
N LEU A 21 -7.42 2.37 3.12
CA LEU A 21 -7.42 3.31 4.23
C LEU A 21 -7.27 4.77 3.75
N LEU A 22 -6.38 5.04 2.79
CA LEU A 22 -6.20 6.37 2.22
C LEU A 22 -7.50 6.92 1.63
N GLY A 23 -8.17 6.13 0.77
CA GLY A 23 -9.43 6.54 0.14
C GLY A 23 -10.55 6.80 1.17
N GLU A 24 -10.73 5.89 2.12
CA GLU A 24 -11.77 6.04 3.14
C GLU A 24 -11.46 7.17 4.14
N ALA A 25 -10.20 7.34 4.54
CA ALA A 25 -9.77 8.44 5.39
C ALA A 25 -9.98 9.79 4.69
N ALA A 26 -9.60 9.90 3.41
CA ALA A 26 -9.82 11.10 2.61
C ALA A 26 -11.31 11.44 2.50
N ARG A 27 -12.16 10.43 2.28
CA ARG A 27 -13.62 10.59 2.26
C ARG A 27 -14.16 11.14 3.58
N GLN A 28 -13.81 10.53 4.72
CA GLN A 28 -14.28 10.98 6.03
C GLN A 28 -13.78 12.39 6.39
N LEU A 29 -12.50 12.68 6.13
CA LEU A 29 -11.93 14.01 6.38
C LEU A 29 -12.58 15.07 5.49
N SER A 30 -12.85 14.76 4.22
CA SER A 30 -13.52 15.68 3.29
C SER A 30 -14.96 15.99 3.73
N GLN A 31 -15.66 15.03 4.35
CA GLN A 31 -16.99 15.26 4.94
C GLN A 31 -16.96 16.26 6.11
N THR A 32 -15.81 16.45 6.76
CA THR A 32 -15.61 17.50 7.78
C THR A 32 -15.22 18.86 7.19
N GLY A 33 -15.22 18.99 5.86
CA GLY A 33 -14.86 20.22 5.15
C GLY A 33 -13.35 20.43 4.93
N ARG A 34 -12.52 19.43 5.26
CA ARG A 34 -11.07 19.50 5.09
C ARG A 34 -10.69 19.20 3.64
N LYS A 35 -9.68 19.92 3.13
CA LYS A 35 -9.06 19.64 1.83
C LYS A 35 -7.99 18.59 2.02
N VAL A 36 -8.17 17.42 1.40
CA VAL A 36 -7.25 16.29 1.49
C VAL A 36 -6.55 16.09 0.16
N GLY A 37 -5.24 15.89 0.21
CA GLY A 37 -4.46 15.36 -0.90
C GLY A 37 -3.86 14.00 -0.55
N LEU A 38 -3.62 13.18 -1.58
CA LEU A 38 -3.10 11.83 -1.43
C LEU A 38 -1.78 11.69 -2.18
N ILE A 39 -0.83 10.95 -1.60
CA ILE A 39 0.42 10.61 -2.26
C ILE A 39 0.65 9.11 -2.19
N THR A 40 0.84 8.47 -3.34
CA THR A 40 1.17 7.05 -3.47
C THR A 40 2.64 6.86 -3.87
N ASN A 41 3.19 5.69 -3.60
CA ASN A 41 4.57 5.38 -3.92
C ASN A 41 4.79 3.92 -4.30
N ASP A 42 5.58 3.69 -5.35
CA ASP A 42 6.04 2.38 -5.77
C ASP A 42 7.39 2.48 -6.51
N GLN A 43 8.07 1.34 -6.65
CA GLN A 43 9.30 1.20 -7.41
C GLN A 43 9.08 1.14 -8.93
N ALA A 44 7.84 0.99 -9.39
CA ALA A 44 7.47 1.09 -10.80
C ALA A 44 6.25 2.00 -10.99
N SER A 45 6.15 2.62 -12.18
CA SER A 45 4.98 3.40 -12.60
C SER A 45 3.77 2.51 -12.88
N GLU A 46 2.59 3.10 -13.12
CA GLU A 46 1.32 2.39 -13.42
C GLU A 46 0.74 1.67 -12.19
N LEU A 47 0.50 2.44 -11.11
CA LEU A 47 -0.07 1.89 -9.90
C LEU A 47 -1.58 1.76 -9.98
N VAL A 48 -2.08 0.55 -9.71
CA VAL A 48 -3.50 0.30 -9.43
C VAL A 48 -3.99 1.21 -8.31
N ASP A 49 -3.12 1.49 -7.34
CA ASP A 49 -3.43 2.34 -6.19
C ASP A 49 -3.71 3.79 -6.59
N THR A 50 -2.84 4.38 -7.41
CA THR A 50 -3.04 5.74 -7.95
C THR A 50 -4.31 5.79 -8.78
N VAL A 51 -4.48 4.87 -9.74
CA VAL A 51 -5.66 4.82 -10.62
C VAL A 51 -6.94 4.68 -9.81
N TYR A 52 -6.94 3.85 -8.75
CA TYR A 52 -8.07 3.69 -7.85
C TYR A 52 -8.39 4.97 -7.06
N LEU A 53 -7.39 5.62 -6.48
CA LEU A 53 -7.59 6.83 -5.68
C LEU A 53 -8.06 8.00 -6.55
N GLU A 54 -7.63 8.10 -7.80
CA GLU A 54 -8.12 9.09 -8.76
C GLU A 54 -9.63 8.93 -9.02
N GLN A 55 -10.16 7.69 -9.01
CA GLN A 55 -11.61 7.46 -9.14
C GLN A 55 -12.42 8.03 -7.96
N THR A 56 -11.78 8.36 -6.83
CA THR A 56 -12.46 8.98 -5.68
C THR A 56 -12.67 10.48 -5.85
N GLY A 57 -12.09 11.10 -6.87
CA GLY A 57 -12.12 12.56 -7.09
C GLY A 57 -11.25 13.36 -6.12
N THR A 58 -10.36 12.69 -5.37
CA THR A 58 -9.35 13.33 -4.53
C THR A 58 -8.12 13.69 -5.36
N GLU A 59 -7.41 14.76 -5.00
CA GLU A 59 -6.13 15.10 -5.63
C GLU A 59 -5.09 14.02 -5.26
N VAL A 60 -4.51 13.35 -6.25
CA VAL A 60 -3.52 12.27 -6.05
C VAL A 60 -2.23 12.63 -6.78
N SER A 61 -1.10 12.41 -6.11
CA SER A 61 0.23 12.47 -6.73
C SER A 61 0.93 11.13 -6.54
N GLU A 62 1.67 10.68 -7.55
CA GLU A 62 2.45 9.44 -7.50
C GLU A 62 3.95 9.77 -7.51
N VAL A 63 4.69 9.19 -6.57
CA VAL A 63 6.15 9.08 -6.67
C VAL A 63 6.48 7.68 -7.16
N SER A 64 7.04 7.53 -8.35
CA SER A 64 7.39 6.21 -8.90
C SER A 64 8.86 6.08 -9.27
N GLY A 65 9.29 4.84 -9.53
CA GLY A 65 10.68 4.52 -9.89
C GLY A 65 11.68 4.59 -8.74
N SER A 66 11.22 4.91 -7.54
CA SER A 66 12.04 5.03 -6.32
C SER A 66 11.13 5.10 -5.09
N CYS A 67 11.58 4.64 -3.93
CA CYS A 67 10.84 4.86 -2.69
C CYS A 67 11.06 6.29 -2.15
N PHE A 68 10.13 6.78 -1.33
CA PHE A 68 10.25 8.10 -0.70
C PHE A 68 11.59 8.34 -0.01
N SER A 69 12.19 7.33 0.61
CA SER A 69 13.45 7.51 1.36
C SER A 69 14.66 7.63 0.45
N CYS A 70 14.68 6.91 -0.68
CA CYS A 70 15.74 7.02 -1.69
C CYS A 70 15.59 8.27 -2.57
N ASN A 71 14.36 8.72 -2.79
CA ASN A 71 14.04 9.94 -3.54
C ASN A 71 13.26 10.94 -2.67
N PHE A 72 13.90 11.37 -1.59
CA PHE A 72 13.32 12.37 -0.70
C PHE A 72 12.96 13.68 -1.42
N PRO A 73 13.78 14.22 -2.34
CA PRO A 73 13.39 15.40 -3.13
C PRO A 73 12.10 15.19 -3.93
N GLY A 74 11.95 14.05 -4.62
CA GLY A 74 10.73 13.74 -5.36
C GLY A 74 9.50 13.63 -4.45
N PHE A 75 9.66 13.14 -3.21
CA PHE A 75 8.56 13.16 -2.24
C PHE A 75 8.16 14.59 -1.84
N ILE A 76 9.13 15.49 -1.65
CA ILE A 76 8.86 16.91 -1.40
C ILE A 76 8.18 17.57 -2.61
N GLU A 77 8.63 17.27 -3.82
CA GLU A 77 7.99 17.77 -5.06
C GLU A 77 6.53 17.31 -5.17
N ALA A 78 6.22 16.07 -4.81
CA ALA A 78 4.85 15.57 -4.78
C ALA A 78 3.99 16.31 -3.74
N ILE A 79 4.54 16.58 -2.54
CA ILE A 79 3.87 17.40 -1.51
C ILE A 79 3.59 18.82 -2.02
N ASP A 80 4.57 19.45 -2.67
CA ASP A 80 4.44 20.80 -3.20
C ASP A 80 3.43 20.83 -4.37
N HIS A 81 3.41 19.81 -5.23
CA HIS A 81 2.45 19.65 -6.32
C HIS A 81 1.01 19.60 -5.81
N VAL A 82 0.74 18.74 -4.82
CA VAL A 82 -0.59 18.62 -4.20
C VAL A 82 -1.02 19.97 -3.60
N ASN A 83 -0.11 20.66 -2.90
CA ASN A 83 -0.43 21.95 -2.28
C ASN A 83 -0.61 23.10 -3.29
N ALA A 84 0.06 23.06 -4.45
CA ALA A 84 -0.04 24.09 -5.48
C ALA A 84 -1.37 24.05 -6.24
N HIS A 85 -1.91 22.86 -6.52
CA HIS A 85 -3.18 22.70 -7.23
C HIS A 85 -4.38 23.07 -6.34
N LYS A 86 -4.34 22.63 -5.08
CA LYS A 86 -5.37 22.93 -4.09
C LYS A 86 -4.73 22.91 -2.70
N PRO A 87 -4.62 24.05 -2.00
CA PRO A 87 -3.99 24.11 -0.68
C PRO A 87 -4.64 23.08 0.25
N ALA A 88 -3.91 22.01 0.55
CA ALA A 88 -4.43 20.89 1.31
C ALA A 88 -4.24 21.18 2.81
N ASP A 89 -5.29 20.94 3.59
CA ASP A 89 -5.17 20.98 5.05
C ASP A 89 -4.45 19.73 5.56
N ILE A 90 -4.62 18.61 4.85
CA ILE A 90 -4.07 17.30 5.18
C ILE A 90 -3.56 16.64 3.90
N ILE A 91 -2.36 16.09 3.96
CA ILE A 91 -1.84 15.14 2.98
C ILE A 91 -1.73 13.78 3.66
N ILE A 92 -2.24 12.73 3.02
CA ILE A 92 -2.05 11.35 3.45
C ILE A 92 -1.14 10.67 2.42
N ALA A 93 0.00 10.17 2.87
CA ALA A 93 0.99 9.54 2.02
C ALA A 93 1.17 8.06 2.38
N GLU A 94 1.15 7.18 1.39
CA GLU A 94 1.55 5.78 1.54
C GLU A 94 2.93 5.54 0.88
N PRO A 95 3.95 5.11 1.65
CA PRO A 95 5.21 4.66 1.09
C PRO A 95 5.03 3.26 0.48
N VAL A 96 6.04 2.84 -0.29
CA VAL A 96 6.14 1.46 -0.78
C VAL A 96 5.95 0.46 0.37
N GLY A 97 5.10 -0.56 0.19
CA GLY A 97 4.76 -1.48 1.28
C GLY A 97 5.92 -2.36 1.78
N SER A 98 7.02 -2.43 1.06
CA SER A 98 8.25 -3.08 1.52
C SER A 98 9.22 -2.14 2.24
N CYS A 99 8.92 -0.84 2.38
CA CYS A 99 9.82 0.09 3.05
C CYS A 99 9.72 0.03 4.58
N THR A 100 10.87 0.06 5.24
CA THR A 100 11.04 0.28 6.68
C THR A 100 12.13 1.33 6.91
N ASP A 101 12.43 1.64 8.16
CA ASP A 101 13.30 2.75 8.59
C ASP A 101 12.74 4.13 8.19
N LEU A 102 11.44 4.23 8.00
CA LEU A 102 10.72 5.45 7.63
C LEU A 102 10.85 6.54 8.70
N SER A 103 10.91 6.16 9.98
CA SER A 103 11.12 7.12 11.06
C SER A 103 12.46 7.85 10.91
N ALA A 104 13.55 7.11 10.69
CA ALA A 104 14.89 7.68 10.54
C ALA A 104 15.11 8.37 9.19
N THR A 105 14.47 7.89 8.12
CA THR A 105 14.75 8.31 6.75
C THR A 105 13.75 9.32 6.17
N ILE A 106 12.54 9.40 6.75
CA ILE A 106 11.47 10.31 6.31
C ILE A 106 11.08 11.28 7.42
N LEU A 107 10.67 10.77 8.59
CA LEU A 107 10.06 11.62 9.61
C LEU A 107 11.07 12.60 10.24
N GLN A 108 12.27 12.13 10.60
CA GLN A 108 13.31 13.02 11.14
C GLN A 108 13.72 14.15 10.18
N PRO A 109 14.06 13.89 8.90
CA PRO A 109 14.40 14.97 7.97
C PRO A 109 13.22 15.92 7.70
N LEU A 110 11.97 15.43 7.66
CA LEU A 110 10.79 16.31 7.57
C LEU A 110 10.66 17.23 8.78
N LYS A 111 10.86 16.69 9.99
CA LYS A 111 10.80 17.48 11.24
C LYS A 111 11.91 18.53 11.30
N GLU A 112 13.13 18.21 10.87
CA GLU A 112 14.22 19.18 10.90
C GLU A 112 14.08 20.23 9.79
N LYS A 113 13.83 19.80 8.56
CA LYS A 113 14.01 20.64 7.36
C LYS A 113 12.71 21.28 6.86
N PHE A 114 11.56 20.76 7.28
CA PHE A 114 10.24 21.19 6.79
C PHE A 114 9.26 21.55 7.91
N ALA A 115 9.75 21.73 9.15
CA ALA A 115 8.91 22.11 10.29
C ALA A 115 8.07 23.37 10.05
N ASP A 116 8.55 24.34 9.28
CA ASP A 116 7.81 25.58 9.01
C ASP A 116 6.65 25.41 8.03
N LYS A 117 6.69 24.36 7.19
CA LYS A 117 5.67 24.07 6.16
C LYS A 117 4.72 22.97 6.57
N LEU A 118 5.22 21.95 7.27
CA LEU A 118 4.51 20.71 7.56
C LEU A 118 4.33 20.48 9.06
N SER A 119 3.19 19.90 9.42
CA SER A 119 2.95 19.28 10.72
C SER A 119 2.91 17.78 10.54
N VAL A 120 3.98 17.09 10.93
CA VAL A 120 4.13 15.64 10.72
C VAL A 120 3.32 14.89 11.78
N ALA A 121 2.42 14.00 11.33
CA ALA A 121 1.65 13.10 12.20
C ALA A 121 2.51 11.92 12.69
N PRO A 122 2.10 11.24 13.78
CA PRO A 122 2.74 10.01 14.21
C PRO A 122 2.78 8.95 13.10
N LEU A 123 3.86 8.17 13.04
CA LEU A 123 4.01 7.08 12.09
C LEU A 123 2.94 6.02 12.35
N SER A 124 1.98 5.91 11.44
CA SER A 124 0.99 4.85 11.47
C SER A 124 1.50 3.66 10.66
N VAL A 125 1.53 2.48 11.25
CA VAL A 125 1.89 1.24 10.58
C VAL A 125 0.71 0.30 10.57
N LEU A 126 0.16 0.11 9.37
CA LEU A 126 -1.02 -0.71 9.14
C LEU A 126 -0.61 -2.18 9.00
N VAL A 127 -1.36 -3.09 9.62
CA VAL A 127 -1.03 -4.53 9.60
C VAL A 127 -2.29 -5.41 9.43
N ASP A 128 -2.17 -6.46 8.61
CA ASP A 128 -3.20 -7.50 8.46
C ASP A 128 -3.19 -8.42 9.69
N PRO A 129 -4.34 -8.74 10.29
CA PRO A 129 -4.41 -9.48 11.54
C PRO A 129 -3.84 -10.90 11.46
N ARG A 130 -3.87 -11.52 10.27
CA ARG A 130 -3.26 -12.85 10.06
C ARG A 130 -1.74 -12.76 10.05
N GLN A 131 -1.19 -11.77 9.34
CA GLN A 131 0.26 -11.51 9.34
C GLN A 131 0.74 -11.18 10.76
N LEU A 132 0.01 -10.33 11.47
CA LEU A 132 0.32 -9.95 12.84
C LEU A 132 0.31 -11.14 13.79
N THR A 133 -0.73 -11.99 13.71
CA THR A 133 -0.82 -13.21 14.52
C THR A 133 0.38 -14.12 14.26
N ASP A 134 0.73 -14.35 12.99
CA ASP A 134 1.87 -15.19 12.63
C ASP A 134 3.19 -14.61 13.15
N ILE A 135 3.41 -13.29 13.06
CA ILE A 135 4.61 -12.65 13.63
C ILE A 135 4.67 -12.80 15.14
N LEU A 136 3.57 -12.53 15.85
CA LEU A 136 3.48 -12.66 17.31
C LEU A 136 3.66 -14.11 17.78
N ASP A 137 3.40 -15.09 16.90
CA ASP A 137 3.67 -16.51 17.13
C ASP A 137 5.10 -16.93 16.70
N GLY A 138 5.96 -16.00 16.30
CA GLY A 138 7.32 -16.27 15.85
C GLY A 138 7.43 -16.87 14.44
N ARG A 139 6.35 -16.88 13.66
CA ARG A 139 6.29 -17.39 12.27
C ARG A 139 6.56 -16.26 11.27
N THR A 140 6.56 -16.58 9.96
CA THR A 140 6.92 -15.64 8.88
C THR A 140 5.72 -15.16 8.05
N ALA A 141 4.49 -15.47 8.46
CA ALA A 141 3.28 -15.19 7.67
C ALA A 141 3.28 -15.82 6.26
N GLY A 142 3.99 -16.94 6.08
CA GLY A 142 4.16 -17.59 4.77
C GLY A 142 5.12 -16.86 3.83
N LEU A 143 5.83 -15.85 4.32
CA LEU A 143 6.83 -15.09 3.56
C LEU A 143 8.24 -15.67 3.76
N HIS A 144 9.15 -15.30 2.87
CA HIS A 144 10.59 -15.44 3.11
C HIS A 144 10.99 -14.79 4.45
N PRO A 145 11.95 -15.36 5.22
CA PRO A 145 12.39 -14.78 6.49
C PRO A 145 12.79 -13.31 6.39
N SER A 146 13.50 -12.91 5.34
CA SER A 146 13.95 -11.52 5.12
C SER A 146 12.80 -10.57 4.76
N ALA A 147 11.72 -11.07 4.14
CA ALA A 147 10.49 -10.29 3.95
C ALA A 147 9.68 -10.15 5.24
N ALA A 148 9.61 -11.21 6.06
CA ALA A 148 9.01 -11.16 7.39
C ALA A 148 9.80 -10.25 8.35
N TYR A 149 11.12 -10.13 8.17
CA TYR A 149 11.97 -9.17 8.87
C TYR A 149 11.51 -7.74 8.63
N ILE A 150 11.25 -7.34 7.37
CA ILE A 150 10.73 -6.01 7.03
C ILE A 150 9.43 -5.73 7.79
N LEU A 151 8.48 -6.67 7.78
CA LEU A 151 7.20 -6.51 8.47
C LEU A 151 7.39 -6.28 9.97
N ARG A 152 8.33 -6.99 10.62
CA ARG A 152 8.68 -6.74 12.03
C ARG A 152 9.29 -5.36 12.24
N LYS A 153 10.24 -4.94 11.39
CA LYS A 153 10.89 -3.63 11.49
C LYS A 153 9.93 -2.47 11.30
N GLN A 154 8.94 -2.61 10.42
CA GLN A 154 7.85 -1.65 10.31
C GLN A 154 7.08 -1.51 11.63
N LEU A 155 6.76 -2.61 12.32
CA LEU A 155 6.05 -2.55 13.60
C LEU A 155 6.91 -1.94 14.72
N GLU A 156 8.22 -2.21 14.74
CA GLU A 156 9.16 -1.66 15.72
C GLU A 156 9.30 -0.12 15.64
N GLU A 157 9.22 0.47 14.46
CA GLU A 157 9.35 1.93 14.29
C GLU A 157 8.03 2.70 14.48
N ALA A 158 6.91 2.00 14.63
CA ALA A 158 5.57 2.59 14.64
C ALA A 158 5.31 3.43 15.89
N ASP A 159 4.77 4.64 15.71
CA ASP A 159 4.16 5.37 16.83
C ASP A 159 2.74 4.84 17.10
N LEU A 160 2.03 4.47 16.03
CA LEU A 160 0.70 3.89 16.04
C LEU A 160 0.72 2.57 15.25
N ILE A 161 0.43 1.44 15.90
CA ILE A 161 0.18 0.18 15.21
C ILE A 161 -1.32 0.09 14.96
N VAL A 162 -1.71 -0.08 13.70
CA VAL A 162 -3.10 -0.07 13.26
C VAL A 162 -3.46 -1.44 12.69
N ILE A 163 -4.18 -2.24 13.47
CA ILE A 163 -4.67 -3.56 13.08
C ILE A 163 -5.88 -3.34 12.16
N ASN A 164 -5.72 -3.60 10.87
CA ASN A 164 -6.79 -3.40 9.88
C ASN A 164 -7.66 -4.66 9.72
N LYS A 165 -8.66 -4.60 8.84
CA LYS A 165 -9.51 -5.72 8.42
C LYS A 165 -10.21 -6.40 9.60
N THR A 166 -10.56 -5.64 10.64
CA THR A 166 -11.23 -6.19 11.81
C THR A 166 -12.64 -6.70 11.53
N ASP A 167 -13.21 -6.34 10.37
CA ASP A 167 -14.43 -6.95 9.83
C ASP A 167 -14.30 -8.46 9.57
N LEU A 168 -13.08 -8.99 9.48
CA LEU A 168 -12.80 -10.42 9.35
C LEU A 168 -12.62 -11.13 10.70
N LEU A 169 -12.71 -10.41 11.82
CA LEU A 169 -12.47 -10.93 13.16
C LEU A 169 -13.70 -10.81 14.04
N THR A 170 -13.78 -11.66 15.05
CA THR A 170 -14.72 -11.46 16.15
C THR A 170 -14.22 -10.36 17.09
N PRO A 171 -15.10 -9.66 17.83
CA PRO A 171 -14.69 -8.63 18.80
C PRO A 171 -13.69 -9.16 19.83
N LEU A 172 -13.85 -10.41 20.30
CA LEU A 172 -12.91 -11.04 21.22
C LEU A 172 -11.53 -11.25 20.59
N ALA A 173 -11.47 -11.69 19.33
CA ALA A 173 -10.21 -11.87 18.62
C ALA A 173 -9.47 -10.52 18.42
N VAL A 174 -10.20 -9.43 18.14
CA VAL A 174 -9.65 -8.08 18.06
C VAL A 174 -9.00 -7.67 19.39
N GLU A 175 -9.70 -7.84 20.51
CA GLU A 175 -9.16 -7.45 21.83
C GLU A 175 -7.96 -8.29 22.24
N ILE A 176 -7.97 -9.60 21.96
CA ILE A 176 -6.81 -10.48 22.20
C ILE A 176 -5.61 -10.00 21.37
N LEU A 177 -5.82 -9.71 20.08
CA LEU A 177 -4.73 -9.31 19.20
C LEU A 177 -4.18 -7.94 19.58
N LYS A 178 -5.03 -6.97 19.92
CA LYS A 178 -4.62 -5.67 20.46
C LYS A 178 -3.74 -5.82 21.71
N LYS A 179 -4.17 -6.66 22.66
CA LYS A 179 -3.43 -6.91 23.90
C LYS A 179 -2.04 -7.49 23.60
N ARG A 180 -1.96 -8.56 22.82
CA ARG A 180 -0.68 -9.18 22.45
C ARG A 180 0.25 -8.21 21.73
N THR A 181 -0.31 -7.37 20.86
CA THR A 181 0.45 -6.35 20.13
C THR A 181 1.02 -5.29 21.07
N ALA A 182 0.24 -4.83 22.04
CA ALA A 182 0.69 -3.86 23.04
C ALA A 182 1.73 -4.45 24.01
N GLU A 183 1.69 -5.76 24.27
CA GLU A 183 2.71 -6.47 25.07
C GLU A 183 4.04 -6.57 24.31
N GLU A 184 4.00 -6.87 23.00
CA GLU A 184 5.20 -6.97 22.16
C GLU A 184 5.82 -5.60 21.84
N TRP A 185 4.98 -4.60 21.51
CA TRP A 185 5.42 -3.24 21.16
C TRP A 185 4.82 -2.20 22.14
N PRO A 186 5.30 -2.14 23.38
CA PRO A 186 4.70 -1.33 24.45
C PRO A 186 4.82 0.18 24.25
N LEU A 187 5.68 0.62 23.33
CA LEU A 187 5.88 2.03 23.03
C LEU A 187 4.95 2.56 21.93
N ALA A 188 4.26 1.68 21.21
CA ALA A 188 3.30 2.03 20.17
C ALA A 188 1.87 2.05 20.75
N SER A 189 1.06 3.02 20.31
CA SER A 189 -0.38 2.99 20.60
C SER A 189 -1.08 2.05 19.61
N VAL A 190 -1.91 1.13 20.09
CA VAL A 190 -2.55 0.11 19.24
C VAL A 190 -4.00 0.45 18.94
N TYR A 191 -4.35 0.52 17.66
CA TYR A 191 -5.70 0.75 17.15
C TYR A 191 -6.19 -0.44 16.35
N ALA A 192 -7.50 -0.64 16.33
CA ALA A 192 -8.17 -1.64 15.51
C ALA A 192 -9.18 -0.93 14.61
N ILE A 193 -9.13 -1.21 13.31
CA ILE A 193 -9.98 -0.60 12.30
C ILE A 193 -10.41 -1.58 11.22
N SER A 194 -11.49 -1.23 10.52
CA SER A 194 -11.77 -1.74 9.18
C SER A 194 -11.83 -0.58 8.20
N ALA A 195 -10.81 -0.47 7.34
CA ALA A 195 -10.84 0.47 6.22
C ALA A 195 -11.97 0.18 5.21
N LYS A 196 -12.53 -1.04 5.22
CA LYS A 196 -13.64 -1.44 4.35
C LYS A 196 -14.98 -0.89 4.86
N THR A 197 -15.22 -0.94 6.17
CA THR A 197 -16.50 -0.51 6.76
C THR A 197 -16.44 0.91 7.36
N GLY A 198 -15.25 1.46 7.57
CA GLY A 198 -15.03 2.72 8.27
C GLY A 198 -14.97 2.59 9.80
N GLU A 199 -15.17 1.38 10.35
CA GLU A 199 -15.15 1.14 11.79
C GLU A 199 -13.76 1.45 12.39
N GLY A 200 -13.75 2.16 13.52
CA GLY A 200 -12.52 2.54 14.24
C GLY A 200 -11.73 3.70 13.64
N LEU A 201 -12.00 4.11 12.39
CA LEU A 201 -11.22 5.14 11.70
C LEU A 201 -11.27 6.49 12.41
N ALA A 202 -12.43 6.87 12.96
CA ALA A 202 -12.58 8.16 13.63
C ALA A 202 -11.61 8.31 14.83
N ALA A 203 -11.42 7.24 15.60
CA ALA A 203 -10.50 7.22 16.74
C ALA A 203 -9.04 7.31 16.30
N TRP A 204 -8.66 6.56 15.26
CA TRP A 204 -7.31 6.65 14.69
C TRP A 204 -7.03 8.02 14.05
N LEU A 205 -7.97 8.55 13.25
CA LEU A 205 -7.86 9.86 12.61
C LEU A 205 -7.76 11.00 13.62
N HIS A 206 -8.47 10.91 14.74
CA HIS A 206 -8.37 11.88 15.83
C HIS A 206 -6.93 11.94 16.36
N GLU A 207 -6.32 10.78 16.62
CA GLU A 207 -4.96 10.68 17.15
C GLU A 207 -3.89 11.10 16.14
N ALA A 208 -4.04 10.66 14.88
CA ALA A 208 -3.16 11.08 13.79
C ALA A 208 -3.18 12.62 13.60
N GLN A 209 -4.33 13.26 13.79
CA GLN A 209 -4.46 14.71 13.68
C GLN A 209 -3.91 15.46 14.90
N GLN A 210 -4.24 15.02 16.12
CA GLN A 210 -3.95 15.77 17.33
C GLN A 210 -2.53 15.56 17.87
N ARG A 211 -1.98 14.36 17.76
CA ARG A 211 -0.64 14.09 18.30
C ARG A 211 0.41 14.81 17.45
N THR A 212 1.31 15.51 18.14
CA THR A 212 2.37 16.33 17.54
C THR A 212 3.75 15.66 17.55
N ARG A 213 3.93 14.63 18.39
CA ARG A 213 5.15 13.82 18.42
C ARG A 213 5.08 12.74 17.35
N ALA A 214 6.01 12.78 16.41
CA ALA A 214 6.12 11.85 15.30
C ALA A 214 7.54 11.24 15.21
N GLY A 215 7.61 9.99 14.77
CA GLY A 215 8.86 9.24 14.63
C GLY A 215 9.57 9.13 15.97
N THR A 216 8.87 8.66 17.01
CA THR A 216 9.41 8.56 18.37
C THR A 216 10.27 7.33 18.61
N HIS A 217 10.32 6.42 17.62
CA HIS A 217 11.13 5.20 17.62
C HIS A 217 11.97 5.15 16.37
N LEU A 218 13.22 4.72 16.49
CA LEU A 218 14.12 4.43 15.37
C LEU A 218 14.40 2.92 15.40
N ALA A 219 13.99 2.19 14.36
CA ALA A 219 14.26 0.77 14.27
C ALA A 219 15.75 0.52 13.96
N GLU A 220 16.34 -0.51 14.57
CA GLU A 220 17.67 -0.99 14.19
C GLU A 220 17.55 -1.89 12.96
N VAL A 221 17.80 -1.31 11.79
CA VAL A 221 17.66 -2.00 10.50
C VAL A 221 19.01 -2.47 9.96
N ASP A 222 19.09 -3.77 9.70
CA ASP A 222 20.12 -4.40 8.90
C ASP A 222 19.74 -4.25 7.42
N TYR A 223 20.51 -3.43 6.71
CA TYR A 223 20.25 -3.11 5.31
C TYR A 223 20.55 -4.27 4.35
N ASP A 224 21.35 -5.26 4.75
CA ASP A 224 21.58 -6.45 3.93
C ASP A 224 20.34 -7.34 3.95
N THR A 225 19.83 -7.65 5.15
CA THR A 225 18.59 -8.41 5.33
C THR A 225 17.39 -7.67 4.74
N TYR A 226 17.32 -6.35 4.90
CA TYR A 226 16.28 -5.53 4.28
C TYR A 226 16.33 -5.62 2.75
N ALA A 227 17.49 -5.41 2.12
CA ALA A 227 17.64 -5.49 0.67
C ALA A 227 17.26 -6.87 0.11
N GLU A 228 17.64 -7.95 0.80
CA GLU A 228 17.20 -9.30 0.45
C GLU A 228 15.67 -9.42 0.53
N GLY A 229 15.07 -8.94 1.62
CA GLY A 229 13.61 -8.97 1.83
C GLY A 229 12.81 -8.24 0.74
N GLU A 230 13.37 -7.20 0.12
CA GLU A 230 12.74 -6.57 -1.04
C GLU A 230 12.96 -7.38 -2.33
N ALA A 231 14.18 -7.91 -2.51
CA ALA A 231 14.60 -8.62 -3.73
C ALA A 231 14.05 -10.06 -3.84
N VAL A 232 13.55 -10.66 -2.76
CA VAL A 232 12.88 -11.99 -2.84
C VAL A 232 11.54 -11.93 -3.57
N LEU A 233 10.97 -10.74 -3.76
CA LEU A 233 9.73 -10.53 -4.49
C LEU A 233 10.03 -10.08 -5.91
N GLY A 234 9.35 -10.67 -6.90
CA GLY A 234 9.22 -10.12 -8.24
C GLY A 234 8.13 -9.04 -8.26
N TRP A 235 8.43 -7.92 -8.89
CA TRP A 235 7.59 -6.73 -8.97
C TRP A 235 7.15 -6.51 -10.40
N LEU A 236 5.89 -6.80 -10.70
CA LEU A 236 5.31 -6.56 -12.01
C LEU A 236 4.28 -5.43 -11.95
N ASN A 237 4.42 -4.45 -12.84
CA ASN A 237 3.38 -3.47 -13.16
C ASN A 237 3.06 -3.56 -14.65
N ALA A 238 1.78 -3.64 -14.99
CA ALA A 238 1.34 -3.72 -16.37
C ALA A 238 0.05 -2.94 -16.60
N THR A 239 -0.01 -2.29 -17.75
CA THR A 239 -1.19 -1.61 -18.29
C THR A 239 -1.54 -2.25 -19.64
N ILE A 240 -2.77 -2.71 -19.76
CA ILE A 240 -3.27 -3.47 -20.89
C ILE A 240 -4.53 -2.82 -21.43
N GLU A 241 -4.51 -2.49 -22.72
CA GLU A 241 -5.68 -2.02 -23.45
C GLU A 241 -6.55 -3.21 -23.86
N LEU A 242 -7.82 -3.20 -23.45
CA LEU A 242 -8.78 -4.26 -23.73
C LEU A 242 -9.82 -3.79 -24.75
N GLN A 243 -10.09 -4.62 -25.75
CA GLN A 243 -11.15 -4.40 -26.74
C GLN A 243 -12.03 -5.65 -26.89
N SER A 244 -13.33 -5.49 -27.07
CA SER A 244 -14.26 -6.59 -27.24
C SER A 244 -15.54 -6.16 -27.98
N GLN A 245 -16.45 -7.10 -28.24
CA GLN A 245 -17.79 -6.82 -28.80
C GLN A 245 -18.87 -6.57 -27.73
N GLY A 246 -18.50 -6.48 -26.44
CA GLY A 246 -19.44 -6.37 -25.32
C GLY A 246 -19.13 -7.34 -24.19
N ALA A 247 -17.86 -7.56 -23.88
CA ALA A 247 -17.43 -8.45 -22.80
C ALA A 247 -17.87 -7.92 -21.43
N ASP A 248 -18.04 -8.85 -20.49
CA ASP A 248 -18.22 -8.56 -19.07
C ASP A 248 -16.85 -8.43 -18.40
N TRP A 249 -16.52 -7.20 -18.01
CA TRP A 249 -15.22 -6.86 -17.43
C TRP A 249 -15.08 -7.35 -15.99
N ASP A 250 -16.19 -7.50 -15.26
CA ASP A 250 -16.18 -8.00 -13.89
C ASP A 250 -15.85 -9.49 -13.88
N THR A 251 -16.46 -10.23 -14.81
CA THR A 251 -16.15 -11.64 -15.03
C THR A 251 -14.71 -11.83 -15.49
N LEU A 252 -14.21 -11.00 -16.41
CA LEU A 252 -12.80 -11.04 -16.84
C LEU A 252 -11.84 -10.83 -15.66
N GLY A 253 -12.04 -9.77 -14.88
CA GLY A 253 -11.17 -9.45 -13.73
C GLY A 253 -11.15 -10.58 -12.70
N ARG A 254 -12.32 -11.15 -12.39
CA ARG A 254 -12.44 -12.30 -11.49
C ARG A 254 -11.72 -13.54 -12.02
N ASN A 255 -11.89 -13.87 -13.29
CA ASN A 255 -11.27 -15.05 -13.89
C ASN A 255 -9.74 -14.89 -13.95
N LEU A 256 -9.24 -13.72 -14.33
CA LEU A 256 -7.81 -13.44 -14.38
C LEU A 256 -7.17 -13.55 -12.99
N LEU A 257 -7.76 -12.95 -11.96
CA LEU A 257 -7.26 -13.06 -10.59
C LEU A 257 -7.28 -14.51 -10.09
N ASN A 258 -8.36 -15.25 -10.33
CA ASN A 258 -8.44 -16.67 -9.96
C ASN A 258 -7.36 -17.50 -10.67
N SER A 259 -7.12 -17.25 -11.96
CA SER A 259 -6.12 -17.99 -12.72
C SER A 259 -4.71 -17.69 -12.24
N LEU A 260 -4.36 -16.40 -12.07
CA LEU A 260 -3.09 -15.98 -11.50
C LEU A 260 -2.85 -16.58 -10.12
N ARG A 261 -3.86 -16.52 -9.24
CA ARG A 261 -3.81 -17.14 -7.92
C ARG A 261 -3.52 -18.63 -8.02
N SER A 262 -4.28 -19.36 -8.84
CA SER A 262 -4.08 -20.81 -9.01
C SER A 262 -2.69 -21.14 -9.54
N ARG A 263 -2.13 -20.31 -10.43
CA ARG A 263 -0.76 -20.49 -10.93
C ARG A 263 0.26 -20.27 -9.82
N PHE A 264 0.15 -19.19 -9.05
CA PHE A 264 1.08 -18.91 -7.95
C PHE A 264 0.99 -19.96 -6.84
N ASP A 265 -0.23 -20.38 -6.47
CA ASP A 265 -0.47 -21.47 -5.51
C ASP A 265 0.17 -22.78 -5.99
N SER A 266 0.04 -23.13 -7.28
CA SER A 266 0.64 -24.36 -7.85
C SER A 266 2.17 -24.37 -7.83
N LEU A 267 2.79 -23.19 -7.79
CA LEU A 267 4.24 -23.01 -7.71
C LEU A 267 4.73 -22.79 -6.27
N ASN A 268 3.83 -22.84 -5.28
CA ASN A 268 4.11 -22.47 -3.88
C ASN A 268 4.73 -21.07 -3.75
N ALA A 269 4.35 -20.14 -4.65
CA ALA A 269 4.87 -18.78 -4.65
C ALA A 269 4.05 -17.90 -3.70
N ALA A 270 4.69 -17.38 -2.66
CA ALA A 270 4.03 -16.52 -1.68
C ALA A 270 3.60 -15.20 -2.34
N ILE A 271 2.31 -14.85 -2.22
CA ILE A 271 1.77 -13.61 -2.75
C ILE A 271 1.87 -12.53 -1.66
N GLY A 272 2.73 -11.52 -1.87
CA GLY A 272 2.69 -10.29 -1.08
C GLY A 272 1.39 -9.55 -1.36
N HIS A 273 1.15 -9.21 -2.62
CA HIS A 273 -0.18 -8.84 -3.12
C HIS A 273 -0.28 -9.00 -4.65
N VAL A 274 -1.49 -9.14 -5.15
CA VAL A 274 -1.86 -8.89 -6.56
C VAL A 274 -3.04 -7.95 -6.55
N LYS A 275 -2.97 -6.86 -7.32
CA LYS A 275 -4.06 -5.90 -7.50
C LYS A 275 -4.37 -5.77 -8.98
N LEU A 276 -5.65 -5.73 -9.31
CA LEU A 276 -6.14 -5.52 -10.65
C LEU A 276 -7.22 -4.45 -10.61
N LEU A 277 -7.21 -3.53 -11.57
CA LEU A 277 -8.29 -2.60 -11.81
C LEU A 277 -8.60 -2.57 -13.29
N ILE A 278 -9.87 -2.79 -13.65
CA ILE A 278 -10.36 -2.62 -15.02
C ILE A 278 -11.28 -1.41 -15.03
N ALA A 279 -10.89 -0.36 -15.76
CA ALA A 279 -11.64 0.88 -15.87
C ALA A 279 -12.30 1.02 -17.25
N THR A 280 -13.49 1.61 -17.24
CA THR A 280 -14.26 2.02 -18.42
C THR A 280 -14.68 3.48 -18.27
N ASP A 281 -15.37 4.03 -19.27
CA ASP A 281 -16.02 5.34 -19.19
C ASP A 281 -17.19 5.40 -18.18
N LYS A 282 -17.72 4.25 -17.77
CA LYS A 282 -18.92 4.15 -16.90
C LYS A 282 -18.61 3.78 -15.46
N GLY A 283 -17.41 3.32 -15.18
CA GLY A 283 -17.03 2.77 -13.88
C GLY A 283 -15.85 1.83 -13.98
N TYR A 284 -15.54 1.19 -12.86
CA TYR A 284 -14.39 0.31 -12.72
C TYR A 284 -14.72 -0.88 -11.83
N VAL A 285 -13.98 -1.97 -12.01
CA VAL A 285 -13.92 -3.10 -11.08
C VAL A 285 -12.51 -3.20 -10.56
N ILE A 286 -12.36 -3.39 -9.26
CA ILE A 286 -11.06 -3.57 -8.61
C ILE A 286 -11.07 -4.86 -7.81
N GLY A 287 -9.99 -5.62 -7.94
CA GLY A 287 -9.80 -6.89 -7.26
C GLY A 287 -8.41 -7.06 -6.69
N ASN A 288 -8.31 -7.71 -5.54
CA ASN A 288 -7.07 -7.89 -4.80
C ASN A 288 -6.92 -9.32 -4.30
N ILE A 289 -5.69 -9.81 -4.23
CA ILE A 289 -5.28 -11.06 -3.58
C ILE A 289 -4.13 -10.73 -2.63
N THR A 290 -4.18 -11.23 -1.39
CA THR A 290 -3.13 -11.02 -0.39
C THR A 290 -2.87 -12.30 0.41
N GLY A 291 -1.62 -12.77 0.52
CA GLY A 291 -1.31 -14.02 1.22
C GLY A 291 -1.97 -15.25 0.56
N ALA A 292 -2.24 -16.30 1.35
CA ALA A 292 -2.70 -17.58 0.84
C ALA A 292 -4.19 -17.90 1.09
N LYS A 293 -4.71 -18.76 0.21
CA LYS A 293 -5.92 -19.60 0.26
C LYS A 293 -7.33 -19.02 0.23
N ASP A 294 -7.65 -17.78 0.62
CA ASP A 294 -9.06 -17.28 0.51
C ASP A 294 -9.19 -15.74 0.42
N SER A 295 -8.16 -15.05 -0.07
CA SER A 295 -8.07 -13.59 0.03
C SER A 295 -8.57 -12.80 -1.19
N LEU A 296 -9.28 -13.44 -2.12
CA LEU A 296 -9.82 -12.74 -3.28
C LEU A 296 -10.96 -11.80 -2.85
N ASP A 297 -10.70 -10.50 -2.88
CA ASP A 297 -11.69 -9.45 -2.66
C ASP A 297 -11.89 -8.70 -3.97
N ILE A 298 -13.11 -8.66 -4.48
CA ILE A 298 -13.49 -7.90 -5.68
C ILE A 298 -14.65 -7.00 -5.30
N ARG A 299 -14.55 -5.73 -5.69
CA ARG A 299 -15.55 -4.69 -5.41
C ARG A 299 -15.75 -3.81 -6.64
N GLU A 300 -16.83 -3.03 -6.58
CA GLU A 300 -17.33 -2.22 -7.69
C GLU A 300 -17.70 -3.06 -8.92
N SER A 301 -18.08 -2.39 -10.00
CA SER A 301 -18.45 -3.01 -11.26
C SER A 301 -18.07 -2.09 -12.41
N ALA A 302 -17.27 -2.60 -13.35
CA ALA A 302 -17.03 -1.99 -14.64
C ALA A 302 -18.15 -2.35 -15.63
N GLY A 303 -18.90 -3.40 -15.35
CA GLY A 303 -20.02 -3.88 -16.17
C GLY A 303 -19.56 -4.40 -17.53
N THR A 304 -20.40 -4.22 -18.55
CA THR A 304 -20.11 -4.67 -19.91
C THR A 304 -19.71 -3.53 -20.83
N GLY A 305 -18.81 -3.79 -21.77
CA GLY A 305 -18.36 -2.77 -22.70
C GLY A 305 -17.53 -3.29 -23.86
N ARG A 306 -17.21 -2.38 -24.80
CA ARG A 306 -16.35 -2.68 -25.96
C ARG A 306 -14.88 -2.32 -25.75
N LYS A 307 -14.60 -1.44 -24.79
CA LYS A 307 -13.26 -0.99 -24.45
C LYS A 307 -13.13 -0.90 -22.94
N ALA A 308 -11.96 -1.22 -22.43
CA ALA A 308 -11.56 -1.01 -21.05
C ALA A 308 -10.03 -0.92 -20.98
N GLN A 309 -9.52 -0.36 -19.89
CA GLN A 309 -8.10 -0.41 -19.57
C GLN A 309 -7.92 -1.25 -18.31
N LEU A 310 -7.02 -2.23 -18.37
CA LEU A 310 -6.63 -3.08 -17.26
C LEU A 310 -5.28 -2.60 -16.72
N THR A 311 -5.24 -2.24 -15.44
CA THR A 311 -3.99 -2.04 -14.68
C THR A 311 -3.80 -3.23 -13.75
N LEU A 312 -2.61 -3.83 -13.74
CA LEU A 312 -2.26 -5.01 -12.95
C LEU A 312 -0.93 -4.77 -12.22
N ASN A 313 -0.93 -4.93 -10.91
CA ASN A 313 0.30 -4.94 -10.12
C ASN A 313 0.42 -6.26 -9.35
N ALA A 314 1.59 -6.90 -9.38
CA ALA A 314 1.85 -8.13 -8.67
C ALA A 314 3.18 -8.06 -7.93
N ARG A 315 3.15 -8.48 -6.66
CA ARG A 315 4.31 -8.64 -5.77
C ARG A 315 4.29 -10.08 -5.26
N VAL A 316 5.09 -10.93 -5.87
CA VAL A 316 5.05 -12.38 -5.67
C VAL A 316 6.46 -12.90 -5.45
N GLN A 317 6.65 -13.82 -4.50
CA GLN A 317 7.95 -14.38 -4.17
C GLN A 317 8.44 -15.34 -5.26
N MET A 318 9.00 -14.78 -6.34
CA MET A 318 9.54 -15.49 -7.49
C MET A 318 10.41 -14.56 -8.36
N GLU A 319 11.17 -15.13 -9.30
CA GLU A 319 11.99 -14.35 -10.24
C GLU A 319 11.13 -13.52 -11.21
N PRO A 320 11.56 -12.30 -11.59
CA PRO A 320 10.85 -11.42 -12.51
C PRO A 320 10.46 -12.08 -13.84
N ASP A 321 11.39 -12.81 -14.46
CA ASP A 321 11.15 -13.45 -15.77
C ASP A 321 10.01 -14.48 -15.69
N LEU A 322 9.95 -15.24 -14.60
CA LEU A 322 8.89 -16.22 -14.38
C LEU A 322 7.55 -15.53 -14.08
N LEU A 323 7.54 -14.50 -13.25
CA LEU A 323 6.34 -13.70 -12.96
C LEU A 323 5.77 -13.06 -14.23
N GLU A 324 6.64 -12.46 -15.03
CA GLU A 324 6.28 -11.84 -16.31
C GLU A 324 5.73 -12.87 -17.29
N GLY A 325 6.37 -14.03 -17.40
CA GLY A 325 5.90 -15.14 -18.24
C GLY A 325 4.50 -15.60 -17.85
N ILE A 326 4.25 -15.84 -16.56
CA ILE A 326 2.93 -16.24 -16.05
C ILE A 326 1.88 -15.17 -16.37
N VAL A 327 2.15 -13.90 -16.10
CA VAL A 327 1.19 -12.82 -16.36
C VAL A 327 0.88 -12.70 -17.85
N LYS A 328 1.88 -12.77 -18.72
CA LYS A 328 1.69 -12.77 -20.18
C LYS A 328 0.85 -13.96 -20.65
N GLU A 329 1.11 -15.16 -20.15
CA GLU A 329 0.32 -16.35 -20.45
C GLU A 329 -1.15 -16.21 -20.04
N GLU A 330 -1.41 -15.72 -18.83
CA GLU A 330 -2.79 -15.56 -18.33
C GLU A 330 -3.54 -14.43 -19.07
N ILE A 331 -2.86 -13.35 -19.47
CA ILE A 331 -3.44 -12.32 -20.35
C ILE A 331 -3.71 -12.87 -21.75
N ALA A 332 -2.81 -13.67 -22.31
CA ALA A 332 -3.00 -14.27 -23.63
C ALA A 332 -4.19 -15.25 -23.66
N LYS A 333 -4.45 -15.97 -22.57
CA LYS A 333 -5.66 -16.82 -22.46
C LYS A 333 -6.95 -16.01 -22.56
N ALA A 334 -6.99 -14.80 -21.98
CA ALA A 334 -8.15 -13.93 -22.13
C ALA A 334 -8.42 -13.54 -23.60
N GLN A 335 -7.40 -13.58 -24.47
CA GLN A 335 -7.59 -13.32 -25.89
C GLN A 335 -8.41 -14.41 -26.61
N ALA A 336 -8.41 -15.64 -26.09
CA ALA A 336 -9.19 -16.74 -26.64
C ALA A 336 -10.71 -16.50 -26.52
N ASP A 337 -11.15 -15.59 -25.64
CA ASP A 337 -12.55 -15.33 -25.33
C ASP A 337 -13.16 -14.16 -26.13
N LYS A 338 -12.65 -13.88 -27.35
CA LYS A 338 -13.07 -12.74 -28.20
C LYS A 338 -12.78 -11.36 -27.59
N ILE A 339 -11.82 -11.30 -26.68
CA ILE A 339 -11.26 -10.06 -26.15
C ILE A 339 -9.90 -9.86 -26.84
N THR A 340 -9.56 -8.66 -27.26
CA THR A 340 -8.21 -8.32 -27.70
C THR A 340 -7.53 -7.58 -26.56
N ALA A 341 -6.44 -8.14 -26.04
CA ALA A 341 -5.65 -7.55 -24.96
C ALA A 341 -4.29 -7.13 -25.51
N THR A 342 -4.00 -5.83 -25.50
CA THR A 342 -2.72 -5.27 -25.99
C THR A 342 -1.96 -4.70 -24.81
N ILE A 343 -0.78 -5.26 -24.52
CA ILE A 343 0.08 -4.75 -23.45
C ILE A 343 0.65 -3.40 -23.89
N ALA A 344 0.22 -2.32 -23.25
CA ALA A 344 0.72 -0.98 -23.49
C ALA A 344 2.02 -0.73 -22.72
N VAL A 345 2.05 -1.13 -21.45
CA VAL A 345 3.21 -1.04 -20.56
C VAL A 345 3.33 -2.35 -19.80
N LEU A 346 4.55 -2.87 -19.68
CA LEU A 346 4.87 -3.94 -18.74
C LEU A 346 6.30 -3.74 -18.24
N LYS A 347 6.45 -3.71 -16.92
CA LYS A 347 7.74 -3.68 -16.24
C LYS A 347 7.75 -4.77 -15.19
N CYS A 348 8.76 -5.63 -15.21
CA CYS A 348 9.00 -6.62 -14.18
C CYS A 348 10.42 -6.47 -13.64
N LEU A 349 10.59 -6.38 -12.32
CA LEU A 349 11.89 -6.11 -11.70
C LEU A 349 12.01 -6.74 -10.31
N LYS A 350 13.23 -6.71 -9.77
CA LYS A 350 13.50 -6.81 -8.35
C LYS A 350 13.98 -5.46 -7.83
N PRO A 351 13.49 -5.01 -6.67
CA PRO A 351 14.02 -3.85 -5.99
C PRO A 351 15.53 -3.89 -5.83
N GLY A 352 16.16 -2.74 -6.05
CA GLY A 352 17.55 -2.54 -5.67
C GLY A 352 17.70 -2.35 -4.16
N ARG A 353 18.94 -2.35 -3.68
CA ARG A 353 19.25 -2.00 -2.29
C ARG A 353 18.81 -0.56 -1.99
N SER A 354 18.06 -0.39 -0.89
CA SER A 354 17.69 0.93 -0.38
C SER A 354 18.94 1.76 -0.03
N ASN A 355 19.02 2.97 -0.58
CA ASN A 355 20.07 3.95 -0.31
C ASN A 355 19.39 5.30 -0.01
N PRO A 356 18.97 5.53 1.24
CA PRO A 356 18.15 6.68 1.58
C PRO A 356 18.93 7.99 1.46
N THR A 357 18.27 9.06 1.01
CA THR A 357 18.85 10.41 0.92
C THR A 357 19.31 10.92 2.29
N TYR A 358 18.54 10.59 3.32
CA TYR A 358 18.82 10.93 4.72
C TYR A 358 18.62 9.71 5.60
N ARG A 359 19.43 9.59 6.66
CA ARG A 359 19.20 8.61 7.72
C ARG A 359 19.69 9.15 9.05
N TYR A 360 18.77 9.40 9.95
CA TYR A 360 19.06 10.00 11.24
C TYR A 360 19.34 8.92 12.30
N GLY A 361 20.41 9.12 13.08
CA GLY A 361 20.71 8.27 14.23
C GLY A 361 20.05 8.71 15.54
N THR A 362 19.34 9.85 15.52
CA THR A 362 18.72 10.46 16.71
C THR A 362 17.36 11.07 16.37
N ILE A 363 16.47 11.11 17.36
CA ILE A 363 15.14 11.73 17.22
C ILE A 363 15.28 13.25 17.25
N VAL A 364 14.71 13.91 16.24
CA VAL A 364 14.59 15.38 16.16
C VAL A 364 13.46 15.85 17.09
N GLY A 365 13.65 16.98 17.76
CA GLY A 365 12.69 17.57 18.70
C GLY A 365 11.38 18.03 18.07
#